data_AF-A0A0N4YNY3-F1
#
_entry.id   AF-A0A0N4YNY3-F1
#
_cell.length_a   1.000
_cell.length_b   1.000
_cell.length_c   1.000
_cell.angle_alpha   90.00
_cell.angle_beta   90.00
_cell.angle_gamma   90.00
#
_symmetry.space_group_name_H-M   'P 1'
#
loop_
_entity.id
_entity.type
_entity.pdbx_description
1 polymer ?
#
loop_
_entity_poly.entity_id
_entity_poly.type
_entity_poly.pdbx_seq_one_letter_code
_entity_poly.pdbx_strand_id
1 'polypeptide(L)'
;MLNLDHLKSDQKHFTAVGLNMAVDWMYGTPIEFSTNHLTDALAASFVLEMYDMVCAIEEAVLNVQCYPEAMVILLYHIDNFTPETKQQLLMEKITKAAPRNIGAASSASLPLTSSPR
;
A
#
# COMPACT_ATOMS: atom_id res chain seq x y z
N MET A 1 -6.75 -26.54 -4.88
CA MET A 1 -5.63 -27.49 -4.97
C MET A 1 -4.45 -26.69 -5.51
N LEU A 2 -3.34 -26.60 -4.76
CA LEU A 2 -2.18 -25.78 -5.16
C LEU A 2 -1.46 -26.41 -6.35
N ASN A 3 -1.10 -25.59 -7.33
CA ASN A 3 -0.17 -25.97 -8.38
C ASN A 3 1.25 -25.68 -7.90
N LEU A 4 2.17 -26.64 -8.06
CA LEU A 4 3.55 -26.52 -7.56
C LEU A 4 4.58 -26.81 -8.65
N ASP A 5 4.15 -27.08 -9.89
CA ASP A 5 5.03 -27.52 -10.98
C ASP A 5 5.99 -26.41 -11.44
N HIS A 6 5.66 -25.15 -11.16
CA HIS A 6 6.47 -23.97 -11.47
C HIS A 6 7.45 -23.58 -10.35
N LEU A 7 7.43 -24.28 -9.21
CA LEU A 7 8.33 -23.99 -8.10
C LEU A 7 9.79 -24.28 -8.48
N LYS A 8 10.67 -23.34 -8.13
CA LYS A 8 12.11 -23.45 -8.33
C LYS A 8 12.78 -23.64 -6.97
N SER A 9 13.97 -24.27 -6.95
CA SER A 9 14.77 -24.45 -5.74
C SER A 9 15.14 -23.12 -5.06
N ASP A 10 15.34 -22.08 -5.87
CA ASP A 10 15.61 -20.73 -5.41
C ASP A 10 14.48 -19.79 -5.83
N GLN A 11 13.77 -19.24 -4.84
CA GLN A 11 12.81 -18.17 -5.03
C GLN A 11 13.12 -17.03 -4.07
N LYS A 12 13.41 -15.86 -4.65
CA LYS A 12 13.72 -14.67 -3.87
C LYS A 12 12.52 -14.31 -3.00
N HIS A 13 12.79 -14.01 -1.72
CA HIS A 13 11.80 -13.59 -0.73
C HIS A 13 10.74 -14.64 -0.37
N PHE A 14 10.83 -15.87 -0.91
CA PHE A 14 10.04 -17.00 -0.46
C PHE A 14 10.70 -17.62 0.77
N THR A 15 10.30 -17.15 1.95
CA THR A 15 10.87 -17.56 3.24
C THR A 15 9.95 -18.52 3.98
N ALA A 16 10.48 -19.18 5.01
CA ALA A 16 9.67 -20.04 5.90
C ALA A 16 8.52 -19.28 6.57
N VAL A 17 8.67 -17.97 6.80
CA VAL A 17 7.62 -17.12 7.37
C VAL A 17 6.45 -16.98 6.40
N GLY A 18 6.73 -16.62 5.14
CA GLY A 18 5.70 -16.53 4.11
C GLY A 18 5.01 -17.86 3.85
N LEU A 19 5.78 -18.96 3.85
CA LEU A 19 5.21 -20.31 3.71
C LEU A 19 4.28 -20.67 4.87
N ASN A 20 4.66 -20.39 6.12
CA ASN A 20 3.80 -20.64 7.28
C ASN A 20 2.50 -19.83 7.20
N MET A 21 2.58 -18.56 6.78
CA MET A 21 1.38 -17.75 6.55
C MET A 21 0.49 -18.33 5.45
N ALA A 22 1.05 -18.83 4.35
CA ALA A 22 0.25 -19.48 3.31
C ALA A 22 -0.41 -20.77 3.83
N VAL A 23 0.28 -21.54 4.67
CA VAL A 23 -0.29 -22.73 5.33
C VAL A 23 -1.44 -22.35 6.25
N ASP A 24 -1.25 -21.36 7.12
CA ASP A 24 -2.28 -20.85 8.02
C ASP A 24 -3.52 -20.38 7.23
N TRP A 25 -3.31 -19.73 6.08
CA TRP A 25 -4.39 -19.26 5.20
C TRP A 25 -5.21 -20.43 4.66
N MET A 26 -4.55 -21.48 4.17
CA MET A 26 -5.23 -22.68 3.65
C MET A 26 -6.09 -23.38 4.70
N TYR A 27 -5.68 -23.35 5.97
CA TYR A 27 -6.44 -23.95 7.07
C TYR A 27 -7.52 -23.01 7.64
N GLY A 28 -7.66 -21.79 7.10
CA GLY A 28 -8.61 -20.81 7.60
C GLY A 28 -8.24 -20.21 8.95
N THR A 29 -6.96 -20.30 9.33
CA THR A 29 -6.43 -19.65 10.53
C THR A 29 -6.43 -18.14 10.32
N PRO A 30 -6.88 -17.32 11.29
CA PRO A 30 -6.77 -15.87 11.20
C PRO A 30 -5.31 -15.43 11.10
N ILE A 31 -4.99 -14.64 10.07
CA ILE A 31 -3.65 -14.08 9.86
C ILE A 31 -3.70 -12.57 10.02
N GLU A 32 -2.80 -12.04 10.84
CA GLU A 32 -2.58 -10.61 10.95
C GLU A 32 -1.40 -10.22 10.06
N PHE A 33 -1.67 -9.42 9.03
CA PHE A 33 -0.64 -8.95 8.10
C PHE A 33 0.15 -7.78 8.70
N SER A 34 1.24 -8.11 9.38
CA SER A 34 2.22 -7.11 9.83
C SER A 34 3.03 -6.56 8.65
N THR A 35 3.34 -5.26 8.68
CA THR A 35 4.18 -4.59 7.68
C THR A 35 5.56 -5.24 7.53
N ASN A 36 6.08 -5.88 8.58
CA ASN A 36 7.38 -6.55 8.57
C ASN A 36 7.38 -7.88 7.80
N HIS A 37 6.22 -8.52 7.65
CA HIS A 37 6.07 -9.82 7.00
C HIS A 37 5.31 -9.73 5.69
N LEU A 38 4.97 -8.51 5.28
CA LEU A 38 4.17 -8.24 4.08
C LEU A 38 4.85 -8.75 2.80
N THR A 39 6.17 -8.55 2.70
CA THR A 39 6.93 -9.00 1.54
C THR A 39 7.00 -10.52 1.47
N ASP A 40 7.17 -11.20 2.61
CA ASP A 40 7.18 -12.65 2.69
C ASP A 40 5.81 -13.23 2.33
N ALA A 41 4.73 -12.63 2.83
CA ALA A 41 3.35 -13.02 2.56
C ALA A 41 2.99 -12.84 1.07
N LEU A 42 3.32 -11.69 0.47
CA LEU A 42 3.12 -11.45 -0.96
C LEU A 42 3.94 -12.42 -1.80
N ALA A 43 5.23 -12.58 -1.51
CA ALA A 43 6.09 -13.52 -2.24
C ALA A 43 5.54 -14.94 -2.18
N ALA A 44 5.13 -15.42 -1.01
CA ALA A 44 4.53 -16.74 -0.86
C ALA A 44 3.21 -16.89 -1.61
N SER A 45 2.33 -15.89 -1.53
CA SER A 45 1.04 -15.94 -2.22
C SER A 45 1.19 -15.96 -3.75
N PHE A 46 2.13 -15.20 -4.33
CA PHE A 46 2.43 -15.27 -5.76
C PHE A 46 3.09 -16.59 -6.16
N VAL A 47 4.06 -17.03 -5.36
CA VAL A 47 4.78 -18.30 -5.58
C VAL A 47 3.83 -19.49 -5.58
N LEU A 48 2.85 -19.51 -4.68
CA LEU A 48 1.90 -20.60 -4.54
C LEU A 48 0.62 -20.38 -5.38
N GLU A 49 0.57 -19.32 -6.18
CA GLU A 49 -0.59 -18.95 -7.01
C GLU A 49 -1.89 -18.79 -6.18
N MET A 50 -1.77 -18.32 -4.94
CA MET A 50 -2.87 -18.07 -3.99
C MET A 50 -3.39 -16.64 -4.14
N TYR A 51 -4.07 -16.35 -5.25
CA TYR A 51 -4.53 -15.00 -5.58
C TYR A 51 -5.60 -14.44 -4.62
N ASP A 52 -6.37 -15.31 -3.97
CA ASP A 52 -7.30 -14.93 -2.90
C ASP A 52 -6.54 -14.33 -1.70
N MET A 53 -5.42 -14.94 -1.34
CA MET A 53 -4.51 -14.42 -0.31
C MET A 53 -3.86 -13.11 -0.75
N VAL A 54 -3.46 -12.98 -2.03
CA VAL A 54 -2.96 -11.70 -2.58
C VAL A 54 -3.97 -10.57 -2.37
N CYS A 55 -5.22 -10.77 -2.79
CA CYS A 55 -6.27 -9.77 -2.64
C CYS A 55 -6.47 -9.36 -1.17
N ALA A 56 -6.50 -10.33 -0.26
CA ALA A 56 -6.68 -10.06 1.17
C ALA A 56 -5.51 -9.27 1.79
N ILE A 57 -4.28 -9.58 1.37
CA ILE A 57 -3.09 -8.82 1.78
C ILE A 57 -3.18 -7.38 1.27
N GLU A 58 -3.52 -7.19 -0.01
CA GLU A 58 -3.61 -5.86 -0.62
C GLU A 58 -4.74 -5.02 0.01
N GLU A 59 -5.89 -5.61 0.31
CA GLU A 59 -6.96 -4.93 1.04
C GLU A 59 -6.53 -4.52 2.46
N ALA A 60 -5.86 -5.41 3.20
CA ALA A 60 -5.33 -5.08 4.53
C ALA A 60 -4.33 -3.91 4.48
N VAL A 61 -3.51 -3.87 3.44
CA VAL A 61 -2.55 -2.79 3.16
C VAL A 61 -3.24 -1.46 2.86
N LEU A 62 -4.26 -1.48 2.00
CA LEU A 62 -5.03 -0.28 1.65
C LEU A 62 -5.80 0.28 2.85
N ASN A 63 -6.13 -0.53 3.85
CA ASN A 63 -6.74 -0.03 5.09
C ASN A 63 -5.74 0.73 5.98
N VAL A 64 -4.45 0.40 5.94
CA VAL A 64 -3.41 1.05 6.76
C VAL A 64 -2.68 2.19 6.03
N GLN A 65 -2.95 2.41 4.74
CA GLN A 65 -2.34 3.48 3.94
C GLN A 65 -2.63 4.91 4.47
N CYS A 66 -3.63 5.06 5.35
CA CYS A 66 -3.92 6.30 6.05
C CYS A 66 -2.78 6.76 6.98
N TYR A 67 -1.93 5.84 7.44
CA TYR A 67 -0.82 6.13 8.35
C TYR A 67 0.47 6.47 7.56
N PRO A 68 1.08 7.65 7.80
CA PRO A 68 2.30 8.07 7.10
C PRO A 68 3.46 7.08 7.21
N GLU A 69 3.63 6.45 8.37
CA GLU A 69 4.70 5.50 8.67
C GLU A 69 4.51 4.19 7.88
N ALA A 70 3.27 3.69 7.83
CA ALA A 70 2.92 2.52 7.04
C ALA A 70 3.16 2.80 5.55
N MET A 71 2.75 3.98 5.07
CA MET A 71 2.88 4.36 3.66
C MET A 71 4.35 4.45 3.17
N VAL A 72 5.32 4.72 4.05
CA VAL A 72 6.75 4.65 3.70
C VAL A 72 7.18 3.20 3.45
N ILE A 73 6.75 2.28 4.32
CA ILE A 73 7.04 0.85 4.20
C ILE A 73 6.36 0.25 2.96
N LEU A 74 5.12 0.66 2.69
CA LEU A 74 4.36 0.22 1.50
C LEU A 74 5.03 0.68 0.20
N LEU A 75 5.52 1.93 0.14
CA LEU A 75 6.28 2.39 -1.02
C LEU A 75 7.61 1.67 -1.20
N TYR A 76 8.28 1.28 -0.11
CA TYR A 76 9.53 0.52 -0.20
C TYR A 76 9.31 -0.86 -0.85
N HIS A 77 8.13 -1.44 -0.67
CA HIS A 77 7.73 -2.72 -1.25
C HIS A 77 6.87 -2.59 -2.51
N ILE A 78 6.83 -1.40 -3.12
CA ILE A 78 5.87 -1.10 -4.19
C ILE A 78 5.92 -2.11 -5.32
N ASP A 79 7.12 -2.58 -5.70
CA ASP A 79 7.33 -3.50 -6.82
C ASP A 79 6.63 -4.84 -6.66
N ASN A 80 6.31 -5.24 -5.42
CA ASN A 80 5.67 -6.52 -5.11
C ASN A 80 4.14 -6.48 -5.24
N PHE A 81 3.52 -5.30 -5.37
CA PHE A 81 2.07 -5.18 -5.52
C PHE A 81 1.60 -5.31 -6.97
N THR A 82 0.32 -5.63 -7.13
CA THR A 82 -0.38 -5.57 -8.42
C THR A 82 -0.34 -4.16 -9.01
N PRO A 83 -0.39 -4.00 -10.35
CA PRO A 83 -0.45 -2.70 -11.00
C PRO A 83 -1.58 -1.80 -10.48
N GLU A 84 -2.74 -2.39 -10.18
CA GLU A 84 -3.92 -1.71 -9.65
C GLU A 84 -3.63 -1.14 -8.26
N THR A 85 -3.10 -1.94 -7.35
CA THR A 85 -2.77 -1.53 -5.98
C THR A 85 -1.63 -0.50 -5.96
N LYS A 86 -0.64 -0.64 -6.85
CA LYS A 86 0.40 0.39 -7.08
C LYS A 86 -0.21 1.74 -7.44
N GLN A 87 -1.18 1.76 -8.37
CA GLN A 87 -1.82 2.99 -8.80
C GLN A 87 -2.60 3.67 -7.67
N GLN A 88 -3.30 2.90 -6.84
CA GLN A 88 -4.04 3.43 -5.69
C GLN A 88 -3.11 4.05 -4.64
N LEU A 89 -2.04 3.35 -4.27
CA LEU A 89 -1.04 3.85 -3.31
C LEU A 89 -0.35 5.14 -3.81
N LEU A 90 -0.07 5.23 -5.11
CA LEU A 90 0.53 6.42 -5.72
C LEU A 90 -0.46 7.59 -5.81
N MET A 91 -1.73 7.35 -6.16
CA MET A 91 -2.75 8.40 -6.19
C MET A 91 -2.97 9.00 -4.80
N GLU A 92 -3.06 8.18 -3.76
CA GLU A 92 -3.18 8.63 -2.37
C GLU A 92 -2.04 9.55 -1.93
N LYS A 93 -0.80 9.22 -2.32
CA LYS A 93 0.38 10.07 -2.08
C LYS A 93 0.26 11.42 -2.76
N ILE A 94 -0.18 11.46 -4.02
CA ILE A 94 -0.34 12.69 -4.80
C ILE A 94 -1.44 13.56 -4.19
N THR A 95 -2.57 12.98 -3.77
CA THR A 95 -3.66 13.73 -3.14
C THR A 95 -3.25 14.32 -1.79
N LYS A 96 -2.45 13.59 -0.99
CA LYS A 96 -1.92 14.09 0.30
C LYS A 96 -0.76 15.08 0.14
N ALA A 97 0.00 15.00 -0.95
CA ALA A 97 1.10 15.93 -1.27
C ALA A 97 0.64 17.20 -2.00
N ALA A 98 -0.59 17.25 -2.50
CA ALA A 98 -1.13 18.44 -3.15
C ALA A 98 -1.21 19.59 -2.12
N PRO A 99 -0.59 20.76 -2.39
CA PRO A 99 -0.68 21.89 -1.48
C PRO A 99 -2.15 22.28 -1.30
N ARG A 100 -2.61 22.30 -0.03
CA ARG A 100 -3.87 22.98 0.31
C ARG A 100 -3.76 24.41 -0.19
N ASN A 101 -4.63 24.75 -1.14
CA ASN A 101 -4.82 26.07 -1.71
C ASN A 101 -4.70 27.15 -0.61
N ILE A 102 -3.59 27.88 -0.58
CA ILE A 102 -3.48 29.10 0.22
C ILE A 102 -4.21 30.18 -0.59
N GLY A 103 -5.36 30.63 -0.08
CA GLY A 103 -5.91 31.93 -0.44
C GLY A 103 -7.25 31.94 -1.19
N ALA A 104 -8.28 31.32 -0.64
CA ALA A 104 -9.62 31.91 -0.73
C ALA A 104 -9.75 32.92 0.42
N ALA A 105 -9.36 34.17 0.19
CA ALA A 105 -9.69 35.29 1.06
C ALA A 105 -10.16 36.47 0.19
N SER A 106 -11.47 36.50 0.02
CA SER A 106 -12.25 37.66 -0.39
C SER A 106 -12.08 38.79 0.63
N SER A 107 -11.64 39.98 0.21
CA SER A 107 -12.15 41.25 0.77
C SER A 107 -11.63 42.50 0.04
N ALA A 108 -12.60 43.27 -0.44
CA ALA A 108 -12.72 44.72 -0.33
C ALA A 108 -11.87 45.64 -1.25
N SER A 109 -12.61 46.22 -2.20
CA SER A 109 -12.48 47.54 -2.81
C SER A 109 -11.57 48.55 -2.10
N LEU A 110 -10.63 49.13 -2.85
CA LEU A 110 -9.85 50.32 -2.50
C LEU A 110 -10.76 51.55 -2.33
N PRO A 111 -10.74 52.28 -1.21
CA PRO A 111 -11.14 53.67 -1.19
C PRO A 111 -9.92 54.56 -1.53
N LEU A 112 -10.07 55.43 -2.52
CA LEU A 112 -9.18 56.57 -2.74
C LEU A 112 -9.19 57.46 -1.49
N THR A 113 -8.03 57.67 -0.86
CA THR A 113 -7.86 58.73 0.14
C THR A 113 -6.92 59.79 -0.41
N SER A 114 -7.48 60.99 -0.60
CA SER A 114 -6.79 62.24 -0.84
C SER A 114 -5.81 62.60 0.29
N SER A 115 -4.57 62.90 -0.05
CA SER A 115 -3.58 63.51 0.87
C SER A 115 -3.92 64.97 1.18
N PRO A 116 -3.65 65.44 2.42
CA PRO A 116 -3.38 66.84 2.66
C PRO A 116 -1.95 67.02 3.25
N ARG A 117 -1.16 67.87 2.61
CA ARG A 117 -0.31 68.89 3.25
C ARG A 117 0.37 69.74 2.18
#